data_AF-A0A833VXM8-F1
#
_entry.id   AF-A0A833VXM8-F1
#
_cell.length_a   1.000
_cell.length_b   1.000
_cell.length_c   1.000
_cell.angle_alpha   90.00
_cell.angle_beta   90.00
_cell.angle_gamma   90.00
#
_symmetry.space_group_name_H-M   'P 1'
#
loop_
_entity.id
_entity.type
_entity.pdbx_description
1 polymer ?
#
loop_
_entity_poly.entity_id
_entity_poly.type
_entity_poly.pdbx_seq_one_letter_code
_entity_poly.pdbx_strand_id
1 'polypeptide(L)'
;MENLLSNASPHSETLIEERGKRIKLAAEVGLARSSGGRLWARALRRRLHRQRKLPQQTCIAKNSTPPLMKEVPLVADVTEEKEEVQDRMRALQRLVPGGEEMEVERLFEETADYIEALQEQVGVMRALACLLDGIESTDGDKL
;
A
#
# COMPACT_ATOMS: atom_id res chain seq x y z
N MET A 1 3.71 -29.39 -38.54
CA MET A 1 4.09 -29.39 -37.12
C MET A 1 3.42 -28.18 -36.51
N GLU A 2 2.17 -28.33 -36.12
CA GLU A 2 1.35 -27.22 -35.62
C GLU A 2 1.67 -26.95 -34.16
N ASN A 3 1.80 -25.66 -33.85
CA ASN A 3 2.09 -25.16 -32.52
C ASN A 3 0.94 -25.47 -31.57
N LEU A 4 1.22 -26.22 -30.51
CA LEU A 4 0.42 -26.29 -29.29
C LEU A 4 0.52 -24.93 -28.56
N LEU A 5 -0.22 -23.94 -29.04
CA LEU A 5 -0.46 -22.71 -28.31
C LEU A 5 -1.36 -23.02 -27.11
N SER A 6 -0.74 -22.96 -25.94
CA SER A 6 -1.31 -22.98 -24.59
C SER A 6 -2.72 -22.38 -24.54
N ASN A 7 -3.73 -23.25 -24.39
CA ASN A 7 -5.12 -22.84 -24.16
C ASN A 7 -5.31 -22.53 -22.67
N ALA A 8 -4.74 -21.42 -22.20
CA ALA A 8 -5.16 -20.85 -20.93
C ALA A 8 -6.51 -20.17 -21.14
N SER A 9 -7.57 -20.76 -20.59
CA SER A 9 -8.92 -20.21 -20.70
C SER A 9 -9.00 -18.87 -19.95
N PRO A 10 -9.59 -17.81 -20.54
CA PRO A 10 -9.69 -16.49 -19.90
C PRO A 10 -10.44 -16.50 -18.56
N HIS A 11 -11.23 -17.55 -18.26
CA HIS A 11 -11.91 -17.72 -16.98
C HIS A 11 -11.00 -18.13 -15.81
N SER A 12 -9.90 -18.84 -16.05
CA SER A 12 -8.96 -19.19 -14.98
C SER A 12 -8.08 -18.00 -14.59
N GLU A 13 -7.74 -17.14 -15.55
CA GLU A 13 -6.90 -15.96 -15.32
C GLU A 13 -7.62 -14.92 -14.46
N THR A 14 -8.87 -14.60 -14.81
CA THR A 14 -9.74 -13.71 -14.01
C THR A 14 -9.95 -14.23 -12.58
N LEU A 15 -10.08 -15.54 -12.39
CA LEU A 15 -10.23 -16.14 -11.07
C LEU A 15 -8.97 -16.02 -10.20
N ILE A 16 -7.78 -16.18 -10.78
CA ILE A 16 -6.49 -16.02 -10.08
C ILE A 16 -6.32 -14.56 -9.63
N GLU A 17 -6.63 -13.61 -10.50
CA GLU A 17 -6.57 -12.18 -10.18
C GLU A 17 -7.52 -11.83 -9.01
N GLU A 18 -8.77 -12.30 -9.07
CA GLU A 18 -9.75 -12.08 -8.01
C GLU A 18 -9.38 -12.76 -6.68
N ARG A 19 -8.73 -13.93 -6.73
CA ARG A 19 -8.15 -14.56 -5.54
C ARG A 19 -7.01 -13.71 -4.97
N GLY A 20 -6.10 -13.21 -5.80
CA GLY A 20 -5.02 -12.32 -5.39
C GLY A 20 -5.51 -11.04 -4.73
N LYS A 21 -6.54 -10.39 -5.30
CA LYS A 21 -7.18 -9.20 -4.71
C LYS A 21 -7.75 -9.49 -3.32
N ARG A 22 -8.42 -10.64 -3.14
CA ARG A 22 -8.98 -11.05 -1.84
C ARG A 22 -7.90 -11.32 -0.80
N ILE A 23 -6.83 -12.01 -1.17
CA ILE A 23 -5.69 -12.29 -0.27
C ILE A 23 -5.05 -10.97 0.16
N LYS A 24 -4.79 -10.08 -0.80
CA LYS A 24 -4.24 -8.75 -0.52
C LYS A 24 -5.13 -7.96 0.45
N LEU A 25 -6.42 -7.88 0.16
CA LEU A 25 -7.38 -7.19 1.03
C LEU A 25 -7.40 -7.79 2.44
N ALA A 26 -7.42 -9.12 2.56
CA ALA A 26 -7.42 -9.80 3.85
C ALA A 26 -6.14 -9.49 4.65
N ALA A 27 -4.98 -9.47 3.99
CA ALA A 27 -3.72 -9.12 4.61
C ALA A 27 -3.72 -7.66 5.09
N GLU A 28 -4.18 -6.71 4.27
CA GLU A 28 -4.26 -5.28 4.64
C GLU A 28 -5.28 -5.02 5.77
N VAL A 29 -6.42 -5.72 5.75
CA VAL A 29 -7.43 -5.65 6.83
C VAL A 29 -6.87 -6.24 8.13
N GLY A 30 -6.18 -7.39 8.06
CA GLY A 30 -5.53 -8.03 9.19
C GLY A 30 -4.46 -7.14 9.80
N LEU A 31 -3.59 -6.59 8.96
CA LEU A 31 -2.54 -5.64 9.34
C LEU A 31 -3.11 -4.44 10.10
N ALA A 32 -4.18 -3.82 9.59
CA ALA A 32 -4.79 -2.67 10.24
C ALA A 32 -5.49 -3.04 11.56
N ARG A 33 -5.92 -4.29 11.73
CA ARG A 33 -6.61 -4.76 12.93
C ARG A 33 -5.62 -5.10 14.05
N SER A 34 -4.44 -5.65 13.74
CA SER A 34 -3.42 -6.00 14.75
C SER A 34 -2.67 -4.80 15.32
N SER A 35 -2.61 -3.69 14.58
CA SER A 35 -1.77 -2.53 14.91
C SER A 35 -2.31 -1.61 16.03
N GLY A 36 -3.04 -2.15 17.00
CA GLY A 36 -3.30 -1.49 18.30
C GLY A 36 -4.06 -0.16 18.26
N GLY A 37 -4.74 0.17 17.15
CA GLY A 37 -5.48 1.44 17.02
C GLY A 37 -4.65 2.64 16.54
N ARG A 38 -3.42 2.41 16.08
CA ARG A 38 -2.53 3.42 15.47
C ARG A 38 -3.21 4.22 14.35
N LEU A 39 -2.74 5.45 14.13
CA LEU A 39 -3.36 6.36 13.18
C LEU A 39 -3.23 5.86 11.75
N TRP A 40 -2.06 5.32 11.38
CA TRP A 40 -1.86 4.72 10.07
C TRP A 40 -2.83 3.56 9.83
N ALA A 41 -3.12 2.75 10.85
CA ALA A 41 -4.05 1.63 10.77
C ALA A 41 -5.50 2.11 10.55
N ARG A 42 -5.89 3.22 11.20
CA ARG A 42 -7.20 3.85 10.98
C ARG A 42 -7.30 4.44 9.56
N ALA A 43 -6.27 5.11 9.08
CA ALA A 43 -6.21 5.64 7.72
C ALA A 43 -6.29 4.52 6.67
N LEU A 44 -5.58 3.40 6.90
CA LEU A 44 -5.61 2.22 6.05
C LEU A 44 -7.02 1.60 6.02
N ARG A 45 -7.70 1.43 7.16
CA ARG A 45 -9.11 0.98 7.20
C ARG A 45 -10.04 1.89 6.41
N ARG A 46 -9.89 3.21 6.51
CA ARG A 46 -10.70 4.17 5.73
C ARG A 46 -10.47 4.00 4.23
N ARG A 47 -9.21 3.82 3.81
CA ARG A 47 -8.84 3.55 2.41
C ARG A 47 -9.50 2.26 1.90
N LEU A 48 -9.39 1.18 2.67
CA LEU A 48 -9.97 -0.12 2.34
C LEU A 48 -11.50 -0.06 2.25
N HIS A 49 -12.16 0.66 3.17
CA HIS A 49 -13.61 0.81 3.16
C HIS A 49 -14.11 1.63 1.95
N ARG A 50 -13.32 2.62 1.49
CA ARG A 50 -13.59 3.34 0.23
C ARG A 50 -13.43 2.45 -0.99
N GLN A 51 -12.39 1.63 -1.04
CA GLN A 51 -12.16 0.71 -2.16
C GLN A 51 -13.27 -0.34 -2.31
N ARG A 52 -13.94 -0.73 -1.21
CA ARG A 52 -15.09 -1.66 -1.24
C ARG A 52 -16.41 -1.00 -1.66
N LYS A 53 -16.51 0.34 -1.64
CA LYS A 53 -17.76 1.09 -1.90
C LYS A 53 -17.90 1.60 -3.33
N LEU A 54 -17.08 1.20 -4.29
CA LEU A 54 -17.24 1.68 -5.67
C LEU A 54 -18.44 1.00 -6.36
N PRO A 55 -19.45 1.79 -6.75
CA PRO A 55 -19.66 2.11 -8.16
C PRO A 55 -19.10 3.50 -8.46
N GLN A 56 -18.63 3.69 -9.69
CA GLN A 56 -17.97 4.90 -10.17
C GLN A 56 -18.75 6.16 -9.79
N GLN A 57 -18.15 7.03 -8.97
CA GLN A 57 -18.62 8.40 -8.84
C GLN A 57 -17.43 9.34 -8.94
N THR A 58 -17.42 10.03 -10.08
CA THR A 58 -16.58 11.18 -10.39
C THR A 58 -16.76 12.24 -9.32
N CYS A 59 -15.70 12.62 -8.61
CA CYS A 59 -15.60 13.96 -8.07
C CYS A 59 -14.57 14.73 -8.90
N ILE A 60 -15.10 15.53 -9.81
CA ILE A 60 -14.38 16.64 -10.42
C ILE A 60 -14.03 17.58 -9.26
N ALA A 61 -12.77 17.58 -8.82
CA ALA A 61 -12.23 18.68 -8.05
C ALA A 61 -11.94 19.82 -9.03
N LYS A 62 -12.94 20.68 -9.23
CA LYS A 62 -12.69 22.05 -9.71
C LYS A 62 -12.26 22.89 -8.51
N ASN A 63 -11.48 23.93 -8.84
CA ASN A 63 -10.97 25.03 -8.02
C ASN A 63 -9.52 24.79 -7.54
N SER A 64 -8.56 25.68 -7.71
CA SER A 64 -8.49 26.96 -8.41
C SER A 64 -6.99 27.23 -8.62
N THR A 65 -6.64 27.78 -9.78
CA THR A 65 -5.36 28.46 -10.00
C THR A 65 -5.21 29.63 -9.02
N PRO A 66 -4.09 29.77 -8.30
CA PRO A 66 -3.65 31.07 -7.82
C PRO A 66 -2.80 31.76 -8.92
N PRO A 67 -2.91 33.09 -9.08
CA PRO A 67 -2.15 33.81 -10.10
C PRO A 67 -0.68 33.98 -9.68
N LEU A 68 0.19 33.72 -10.65
CA LEU A 68 1.58 34.14 -10.76
C LEU A 68 1.71 35.67 -10.61
N MET A 69 2.66 36.18 -9.80
CA MET A 69 3.63 37.27 -10.14
C MET A 69 4.80 37.27 -9.12
N LYS A 70 5.95 37.74 -9.62
CA LYS A 70 7.35 37.54 -9.21
C LYS A 70 7.80 38.44 -8.03
N GLU A 71 8.85 38.05 -7.30
CA GLU A 71 10.23 38.59 -7.42
C GLU A 71 11.21 37.92 -6.44
N VAL A 72 12.47 37.85 -6.86
CA VAL A 72 13.62 37.17 -6.24
C VAL A 72 14.49 38.21 -5.52
N PRO A 73 15.04 37.88 -4.34
CA PRO A 73 16.49 38.10 -4.18
C PRO A 73 17.24 36.87 -3.67
N LEU A 74 18.43 36.69 -4.27
CA LEU A 74 19.46 35.72 -3.98
C LEU A 74 19.92 35.73 -2.51
N VAL A 75 19.92 34.54 -1.89
CA VAL A 75 20.93 34.12 -0.91
C VAL A 75 21.09 32.61 -1.07
N ALA A 76 22.02 32.22 -1.95
CA ALA A 76 22.33 30.85 -2.27
C ALA A 76 23.50 30.40 -1.39
N ASP A 77 23.20 29.55 -0.39
CA ASP A 77 24.09 28.47 0.07
C ASP A 77 23.40 27.54 1.11
N VAL A 78 22.31 27.98 1.76
CA VAL A 78 21.62 27.21 2.83
C VAL A 78 20.22 26.72 2.42
N THR A 79 19.76 27.07 1.22
CA THR A 79 18.38 26.84 0.76
C THR A 79 18.15 25.48 0.11
N GLU A 80 19.16 24.90 -0.54
CA GLU A 80 19.01 23.62 -1.27
C GLU A 80 18.81 22.42 -0.32
N GLU A 81 19.60 22.33 0.76
CA GLU A 81 19.48 21.24 1.73
C GLU A 81 18.10 21.24 2.41
N LYS A 82 17.57 22.43 2.69
CA LYS A 82 16.24 22.60 3.31
C LYS A 82 15.10 22.22 2.36
N GLU A 83 15.29 22.38 1.06
CA GLU A 83 14.33 21.95 0.03
C GLU A 83 14.35 20.42 -0.11
N GLU A 84 15.54 19.81 -0.16
CA GLU A 84 15.68 18.34 -0.24
C GLU A 84 15.06 17.62 0.97
N VAL A 85 15.27 18.15 2.19
CA VAL A 85 14.66 17.59 3.41
C VAL A 85 13.12 17.66 3.34
N GLN A 86 12.56 18.75 2.82
CA GLN A 86 11.11 18.88 2.66
C GLN A 86 10.56 17.88 1.64
N ASP A 87 11.27 17.63 0.55
CA ASP A 87 10.82 16.67 -0.47
C ASP A 87 10.86 15.23 0.06
N ARG A 88 11.92 14.87 0.79
CA ARG A 88 11.99 13.57 1.50
C ARG A 88 10.86 13.43 2.52
N MET A 89 10.52 14.51 3.25
CA MET A 89 9.41 14.53 4.18
C MET A 89 8.06 14.30 3.47
N ARG A 90 7.80 14.99 2.35
CA ARG A 90 6.58 14.78 1.54
C ARG A 90 6.51 13.36 1.00
N ALA A 91 7.64 12.79 0.58
CA ALA A 91 7.69 11.39 0.13
C ALA A 91 7.29 10.44 1.26
N LEU A 92 7.80 10.66 2.48
CA LEU A 92 7.44 9.84 3.63
C LEU A 92 5.96 9.95 3.99
N GLN A 93 5.39 11.16 3.98
CA GLN A 93 3.96 11.40 4.22
C GLN A 93 3.05 10.64 3.24
N ARG A 94 3.47 10.48 1.98
CA ARG A 94 2.74 9.72 0.96
C ARG A 94 2.83 8.19 1.14
N LEU A 95 3.96 7.72 1.70
CA LEU A 95 4.19 6.30 1.96
C LEU A 95 3.39 5.80 3.16
N VAL A 96 3.36 6.59 4.24
CA VAL A 96 2.63 6.22 5.47
C VAL A 96 1.13 6.44 5.26
N PRO A 97 0.27 5.45 5.55
CA PRO A 97 -1.18 5.64 5.45
C PRO A 97 -1.65 6.82 6.31
N GLY A 98 -2.19 7.86 5.69
CA GLY A 98 -2.63 9.07 6.39
C GLY A 98 -1.52 10.02 6.81
N GLY A 99 -0.28 9.81 6.37
CA GLY A 99 0.88 10.63 6.71
C GLY A 99 0.77 12.10 6.24
N GLU A 100 0.03 12.38 5.17
CA GLU A 100 -0.21 13.75 4.69
C GLU A 100 -0.92 14.66 5.71
N GLU A 101 -1.64 14.08 6.68
CA GLU A 101 -2.35 14.79 7.74
C GLU A 101 -1.56 14.80 9.07
N MET A 102 -0.36 14.22 9.12
CA MET A 102 0.43 14.04 10.35
C MET A 102 1.48 15.14 10.53
N GLU A 103 1.67 15.54 11.79
CA GLU A 103 2.83 16.32 12.23
C GLU A 103 4.12 15.51 12.15
N VAL A 104 5.27 16.17 11.99
CA VAL A 104 6.58 15.56 11.73
C VAL A 104 6.97 14.52 12.78
N GLU A 105 6.88 14.83 14.08
CA GLU A 105 7.27 13.89 15.14
C GLU A 105 6.42 12.62 15.10
N ARG A 106 5.10 12.81 15.01
CA ARG A 106 4.12 11.72 14.92
C ARG A 106 4.29 10.90 13.64
N LEU A 107 4.69 11.53 12.54
CA LEU A 107 4.96 10.83 11.28
C LEU A 107 6.09 9.81 11.46
N PHE A 108 7.16 10.16 12.16
CA PHE A 108 8.27 9.23 12.40
C PHE A 108 7.89 8.07 13.33
N GLU A 109 7.14 8.35 14.40
CA GLU A 109 6.60 7.32 15.29
C GLU A 109 5.74 6.31 14.49
N GLU A 110 4.74 6.81 13.78
CA GLU A 110 3.84 5.97 12.98
C GLU A 110 4.57 5.27 11.82
N THR A 111 5.66 5.86 11.30
CA THR A 111 6.52 5.22 10.29
C THR A 111 7.23 4.00 10.86
N ALA A 112 7.86 4.12 12.03
CA ALA A 112 8.58 3.02 12.66
C ALA A 112 7.63 1.84 12.91
N ASP A 113 6.45 2.13 13.46
CA ASP A 113 5.42 1.12 13.69
C ASP A 113 4.89 0.50 12.39
N TYR A 114 4.75 1.30 11.32
CA TYR A 114 4.27 0.80 10.04
C TYR A 114 5.30 -0.13 9.38
N ILE A 115 6.59 0.17 9.52
CA ILE A 115 7.68 -0.70 9.04
C ILE A 115 7.64 -2.05 9.76
N GLU A 116 7.54 -2.06 11.08
CA GLU A 116 7.44 -3.28 11.89
C GLU A 116 6.23 -4.11 11.45
N ALA A 117 5.07 -3.47 11.33
CA ALA A 117 3.85 -4.14 10.92
C ALA A 117 3.93 -4.73 9.49
N LEU A 118 4.59 -4.04 8.55
CA LEU A 118 4.84 -4.56 7.21
C LEU A 118 5.77 -5.79 7.22
N GLN A 119 6.81 -5.77 8.06
CA GLN A 119 7.70 -6.92 8.23
C GLN A 119 6.95 -8.13 8.78
N GLU A 120 6.11 -7.94 9.80
CA GLU A 120 5.25 -8.99 10.34
C GLU A 120 4.27 -9.54 9.29
N GLN A 121 3.62 -8.66 8.52
CA GLN A 121 2.71 -9.08 7.43
C GLN A 121 3.42 -10.02 6.45
N VAL A 122 4.62 -9.62 5.98
CA VAL A 122 5.41 -10.43 5.06
C VAL A 122 5.85 -11.74 5.71
N GLY A 123 6.24 -11.72 6.99
CA GLY A 123 6.60 -12.90 7.76
C GLY A 123 5.46 -13.92 7.85
N VAL A 124 4.25 -13.47 8.21
CA VAL A 124 3.04 -14.31 8.28
C VAL A 124 2.70 -14.88 6.90
N MET A 125 2.73 -14.07 5.85
CA MET A 125 2.42 -14.54 4.49
C MET A 125 3.42 -15.61 4.01
N ARG A 126 4.71 -15.46 4.32
CA ARG A 126 5.73 -16.48 4.02
C ARG A 126 5.47 -17.77 4.80
N ALA A 127 5.17 -17.68 6.09
CA ALA A 127 4.87 -18.86 6.91
C ALA A 127 3.63 -19.63 6.39
N LEU A 128 2.58 -18.90 5.99
CA LEU A 128 1.40 -19.50 5.38
C LEU A 128 1.72 -20.16 4.03
N ALA A 129 2.53 -19.52 3.19
CA ALA A 129 2.93 -20.10 1.91
C ALA A 129 3.74 -21.40 2.12
N CYS A 130 4.71 -21.40 3.04
CA CYS A 130 5.49 -22.60 3.38
C CYS A 130 4.61 -23.72 3.93
N LEU A 131 3.62 -23.39 4.78
CA LEU A 131 2.70 -24.38 5.31
C LEU A 131 1.85 -25.02 4.21
N LEU A 132 1.32 -24.21 3.29
CA LEU A 132 0.47 -24.70 2.19
C LEU A 132 1.27 -25.55 1.20
N ASP A 133 2.50 -25.18 0.89
CA ASP A 133 3.43 -25.97 0.05
C ASP A 133 3.73 -27.35 0.69
N GLY A 134 3.88 -27.40 2.02
CA GLY A 134 4.04 -28.65 2.76
C GLY A 134 2.78 -29.53 2.81
N ILE A 135 1.57 -28.94 2.76
CA ILE A 135 0.30 -29.69 2.75
C ILE A 135 0.16 -30.45 1.42
N GLU A 136 0.58 -29.88 0.30
CA GLU A 136 0.52 -30.52 -1.03
C GLU A 136 1.38 -31.80 -1.12
N SER A 137 2.34 -31.97 -0.19
CA SER A 137 3.19 -33.16 -0.14
C SER A 137 2.58 -34.34 0.65
N THR A 138 1.44 -34.16 1.33
CA THR A 138 0.88 -35.18 2.24
C THR A 138 -0.22 -36.07 1.67
N ASP A 139 -0.70 -35.79 0.44
CA ASP A 139 -1.76 -36.56 -0.22
C ASP A 139 -1.22 -37.66 -1.18
N GLY A 140 0.10 -37.82 -1.31
CA GLY A 140 0.73 -38.74 -2.28
C GLY A 140 1.16 -40.13 -1.77
N ASP A 141 1.30 -40.32 -0.45
CA ASP A 141 1.99 -41.51 0.12
C ASP A 141 1.04 -42.52 0.80
N LYS A 142 -0.13 -42.76 0.22
CA LYS A 142 -0.98 -43.92 0.59
C LYS A 142 -1.65 -44.55 -0.63
N LEU A 143 -0.92 -45.45 -1.30
CA LEU A 143 -1.34 -46.82 -1.69
C LEU A 143 -0.26 -47.49 -2.55
#